data_AF-A0ABD2U380-F1
#
_entry.id   AF-A0ABD2U380-F1
#
_cell.length_a   1.000
_cell.length_b   1.000
_cell.length_c   1.000
_cell.angle_alpha   90.00
_cell.angle_beta   90.00
_cell.angle_gamma   90.00
#
_symmetry.space_group_name_H-M   'P 1'
#
loop_
_entity.id
_entity.type
_entity.pdbx_description
1 polymer ?
#
loop_
_entity_poly.entity_id
_entity_poly.type
_entity_poly.pdbx_seq_one_letter_code
_entity_poly.pdbx_strand_id
1 'polypeptide(L)'
;MVGVKVVIVFDFDRTLIDDDSDRWVVENMGLTHLFNQLRPTLPWNALMDKMMEELHSQGKTVEQIAECLKQVPLHPRTISAIQSAHDLGCDLKVVSDANQFYIKTILKHHGLYRCFSEVITNPTSVDGEGRLRIFPYHDMTSFHGCNLCPPNLCKGLVIEQIQASMSEKGKSRFIYLGDGRGDYCPTLKLDKGDHVMPRKGFPLWDRLLSDLNLLKADCHEWRNGEELESILLQLIEKIYKE
;
A
#
# COMPACT_ATOMS: atom_id res chain seq x y z
N MET A 1 28.74 -13.41 -9.81
CA MET A 1 27.81 -12.61 -10.63
C MET A 1 26.74 -12.11 -9.68
N VAL A 2 26.57 -10.80 -9.53
CA VAL A 2 25.49 -10.25 -8.70
C VAL A 2 24.20 -10.52 -9.48
N GLY A 3 23.39 -11.46 -9.00
CA GLY A 3 22.09 -11.77 -9.61
C GLY A 3 21.17 -10.55 -9.59
N VAL A 4 20.21 -10.51 -10.51
CA VAL A 4 19.19 -9.45 -10.53
C VAL A 4 18.40 -9.48 -9.23
N LYS A 5 18.29 -8.33 -8.54
CA LYS A 5 17.47 -8.23 -7.34
C LYS A 5 16.02 -7.88 -7.72
N VAL A 6 15.06 -8.66 -7.23
CA VAL A 6 13.62 -8.38 -7.43
C VAL A 6 13.10 -7.57 -6.25
N VAL A 7 12.53 -6.40 -6.53
CA VAL A 7 11.85 -5.54 -5.55
C VAL A 7 10.36 -5.57 -5.85
N ILE A 8 9.57 -5.97 -4.86
CA ILE A 8 8.12 -6.04 -4.99
C ILE A 8 7.52 -4.99 -4.08
N VAL A 9 6.78 -4.06 -4.67
CA VAL A 9 6.12 -2.98 -3.96
C VAL A 9 4.63 -3.20 -4.00
N PHE A 10 4.03 -3.29 -2.83
CA PHE A 10 2.61 -3.48 -2.67
C PHE A 10 1.96 -2.20 -2.16
N ASP A 11 0.90 -1.76 -2.83
CA ASP A 11 -0.17 -1.06 -2.13
C ASP A 11 -0.84 -1.99 -1.09
N PHE A 12 -1.61 -1.42 -0.15
CA PHE A 12 -2.17 -2.17 0.96
C PHE A 12 -3.67 -2.43 0.81
N ASP A 13 -4.48 -1.39 0.90
CA ASP A 13 -5.94 -1.46 0.86
C ASP A 13 -6.42 -1.94 -0.50
N ARG A 14 -7.32 -2.92 -0.52
CA ARG A 14 -7.82 -3.58 -1.75
C ARG A 14 -6.72 -4.15 -2.66
N THR A 15 -5.48 -4.25 -2.17
CA THR A 15 -4.35 -4.88 -2.86
C THR A 15 -3.86 -6.09 -2.07
N LEU A 16 -3.31 -5.87 -0.88
CA LEU A 16 -2.92 -6.95 0.05
C LEU A 16 -4.09 -7.48 0.86
N ILE A 17 -4.94 -6.57 1.36
CA ILE A 17 -6.20 -6.92 2.00
C ILE A 17 -7.35 -6.83 0.99
N ASP A 18 -8.42 -7.56 1.23
CA ASP A 18 -9.61 -7.56 0.34
C ASP A 18 -10.63 -6.46 0.68
N ASP A 19 -10.25 -5.53 1.56
CA ASP A 19 -11.06 -4.38 1.94
C ASP A 19 -10.20 -3.11 2.06
N ASP A 20 -10.82 -2.02 2.47
CA ASP A 20 -10.20 -0.74 2.82
C ASP A 20 -10.14 -0.62 4.35
N SER A 21 -8.93 -0.52 4.91
CA SER A 21 -8.71 -0.55 6.36
C SER A 21 -9.26 0.68 7.08
N ASP A 22 -9.25 1.84 6.44
CA ASP A 22 -9.85 3.07 6.96
C ASP A 22 -11.37 2.93 7.04
N ARG A 23 -12.00 2.49 5.94
CA ARG A 23 -13.43 2.19 5.86
C ARG A 23 -13.82 1.12 6.87
N TRP A 24 -13.03 0.05 7.00
CA TRP A 24 -13.30 -1.04 7.93
C TRP A 24 -13.41 -0.55 9.36
N VAL A 25 -12.46 0.27 9.83
CA VAL A 25 -12.50 0.85 11.17
C VAL A 25 -13.68 1.81 11.31
N VAL A 26 -13.92 2.68 10.34
CA VAL A 26 -15.03 3.64 10.36
C VAL A 26 -16.38 2.94 10.48
N GLU A 27 -16.62 1.88 9.71
CA GLU A 27 -17.88 1.13 9.72
C GLU A 27 -18.03 0.31 11.02
N ASN A 28 -17.04 -0.50 11.36
CA ASN A 28 -17.12 -1.42 12.50
C ASN A 28 -17.07 -0.70 13.87
N MET A 29 -16.59 0.54 13.90
CA MET A 29 -16.57 1.35 15.12
C MET A 29 -17.66 2.43 15.17
N GLY A 30 -18.63 2.39 14.23
CA GLY A 30 -19.83 3.22 14.30
C GLY A 30 -19.63 4.69 13.92
N LEU A 31 -18.59 5.01 13.14
CA LEU A 31 -18.26 6.37 12.74
C LEU A 31 -18.80 6.77 11.36
N THR A 32 -19.49 5.88 10.64
CA THR A 32 -19.92 6.10 9.25
C THR A 32 -20.67 7.41 9.04
N HIS A 33 -21.56 7.80 9.96
CA HIS A 33 -22.31 9.04 9.82
C HIS A 33 -21.41 10.28 9.88
N LEU A 34 -20.56 10.37 10.91
CA LEU A 34 -19.62 11.48 11.08
C LEU A 34 -18.60 11.53 9.94
N PHE A 35 -18.07 10.38 9.54
CA PHE A 35 -17.15 10.27 8.41
C PHE A 35 -17.76 10.85 7.14
N ASN A 36 -18.99 10.45 6.79
CA ASN A 36 -19.67 10.94 5.59
C ASN A 36 -19.98 12.44 5.64
N GLN A 37 -20.24 12.98 6.84
CA GLN A 37 -20.46 14.42 7.05
C GLN A 37 -19.18 15.24 6.81
N LEU A 38 -18.03 14.73 7.27
CA LEU A 38 -16.75 15.46 7.23
C LEU A 38 -15.94 15.22 5.95
N ARG A 39 -16.18 14.11 5.24
CA ARG A 39 -15.46 13.76 4.00
C ARG A 39 -15.42 14.86 2.94
N PRO A 40 -16.47 15.67 2.71
CA PRO A 40 -16.43 16.73 1.70
C PRO A 40 -15.54 17.92 2.09
N THR A 41 -15.18 18.08 3.37
CA THR A 41 -14.52 19.29 3.89
C THR A 41 -13.09 19.06 4.35
N LEU A 42 -12.70 17.81 4.63
CA LEU A 42 -11.37 17.46 5.12
C LEU A 42 -10.57 16.64 4.11
N PRO A 43 -9.27 16.92 3.92
CA PRO A 43 -8.35 16.00 3.27
C PRO A 43 -8.35 14.64 3.96
N TRP A 44 -8.15 13.55 3.19
CA TRP A 44 -8.27 12.17 3.69
C TRP A 44 -7.45 11.90 4.97
N ASN A 45 -6.17 12.26 4.99
CA ASN A 45 -5.30 12.06 6.16
C ASN A 45 -5.82 12.77 7.42
N ALA A 46 -6.24 14.04 7.28
CA ALA A 46 -6.81 14.81 8.38
C ALA A 46 -8.18 14.29 8.83
N LEU A 47 -8.98 13.78 7.88
CA LEU A 47 -10.25 13.13 8.15
C LEU A 47 -10.04 11.88 9.01
N MET A 48 -9.06 11.04 8.68
CA MET A 48 -8.76 9.84 9.45
C MET A 48 -8.19 10.16 10.83
N ASP A 49 -7.33 11.18 10.99
CA ASP A 49 -6.89 11.65 12.31
C ASP A 49 -8.08 12.16 13.15
N LYS A 50 -9.06 12.80 12.51
CA LYS A 50 -10.31 13.23 13.16
C LYS A 50 -11.20 12.05 13.57
N MET A 51 -11.22 10.96 12.80
CA MET A 51 -11.91 9.74 13.22
C MET A 51 -11.27 9.15 14.47
N MET A 52 -9.93 9.18 14.59
CA MET A 52 -9.25 8.70 15.80
C MET A 52 -9.53 9.58 17.02
N GLU A 53 -9.69 10.89 16.82
CA GLU A 53 -10.18 11.80 17.87
C GLU A 53 -11.55 11.39 18.39
N GLU A 54 -12.47 11.10 17.47
CA GLU A 54 -13.84 10.74 17.84
C GLU A 54 -13.89 9.38 18.55
N LEU A 55 -13.13 8.39 18.09
CA LEU A 55 -13.03 7.12 18.82
C LEU A 55 -12.53 7.34 20.24
N HIS A 56 -11.51 8.16 20.42
CA HIS A 56 -10.97 8.47 21.73
C HIS A 56 -11.99 9.21 22.61
N SER A 57 -12.72 10.18 22.07
CA SER A 57 -13.78 10.92 22.80
C SER A 57 -14.92 10.00 23.27
N GLN A 58 -15.19 8.92 22.51
CA GLN A 58 -16.13 7.86 22.87
C GLN A 58 -15.54 6.79 23.82
N GLY A 59 -14.31 6.98 24.30
CA GLY A 59 -13.63 6.07 25.22
C GLY A 59 -13.10 4.78 24.57
N LYS A 60 -12.96 4.75 23.24
CA LYS A 60 -12.34 3.62 22.54
C LYS A 60 -10.82 3.65 22.69
N THR A 61 -10.25 2.50 23.00
CA THR A 61 -8.81 2.30 23.19
C THR A 61 -8.13 1.90 21.89
N VAL A 62 -6.81 2.13 21.82
CA VAL A 62 -5.97 1.69 20.69
C VAL A 62 -6.02 0.18 20.54
N GLU A 63 -6.13 -0.56 21.64
CA GLU A 63 -6.29 -2.02 21.66
C GLU A 63 -7.60 -2.46 21.00
N GLN A 64 -8.71 -1.75 21.26
CA GLN A 64 -9.98 -2.04 20.58
C GLN A 64 -9.92 -1.77 19.08
N ILE A 65 -9.21 -0.72 18.66
CA ILE A 65 -8.94 -0.47 17.22
C ILE A 65 -8.13 -1.62 16.64
N ALA A 66 -7.11 -2.10 17.38
CA ALA A 66 -6.31 -3.24 16.94
C ALA A 66 -7.14 -4.52 16.79
N GLU A 67 -8.00 -4.85 17.75
CA GLU A 67 -8.90 -6.01 17.65
C GLU A 67 -9.85 -5.91 16.46
N CYS A 68 -10.37 -4.71 16.18
CA CYS A 68 -11.18 -4.46 14.99
C CYS A 68 -10.40 -4.74 13.69
N LEU A 69 -9.16 -4.27 13.61
CA LEU A 69 -8.30 -4.45 12.43
C LEU A 69 -7.89 -5.91 12.20
N LYS A 70 -7.76 -6.72 13.25
CA LYS A 70 -7.46 -8.16 13.12
C LYS A 70 -8.54 -8.95 12.38
N GLN A 71 -9.75 -8.38 12.27
CA GLN A 71 -10.86 -9.00 11.54
C GLN A 71 -10.90 -8.63 10.05
N VAL A 72 -10.03 -7.73 9.58
CA VAL A 72 -9.97 -7.33 8.17
C VAL A 72 -9.66 -8.55 7.29
N PRO A 73 -10.43 -8.81 6.22
CA PRO A 73 -10.21 -9.97 5.37
C PRO A 73 -8.90 -9.84 4.59
N LEU A 74 -8.10 -10.91 4.65
CA LEU A 74 -6.87 -11.07 3.88
C LEU A 74 -6.88 -12.46 3.25
N HIS A 75 -6.83 -12.51 1.91
CA HIS A 75 -6.97 -13.75 1.16
C HIS A 75 -5.84 -14.74 1.48
N PRO A 76 -6.11 -16.02 1.80
CA PRO A 76 -5.06 -17.00 2.13
C PRO A 76 -3.99 -17.16 1.05
N ARG A 77 -4.37 -17.04 -0.23
CA ARG A 77 -3.42 -17.07 -1.35
C ARG A 77 -2.53 -15.83 -1.44
N THR A 78 -3.01 -14.66 -0.98
CA THR A 78 -2.16 -13.47 -0.84
C THR A 78 -1.11 -13.66 0.26
N ILE A 79 -1.48 -14.31 1.39
CA ILE A 79 -0.51 -14.72 2.43
C ILE A 79 0.58 -15.61 1.83
N SER A 80 0.16 -16.65 1.10
CA SER A 80 1.06 -17.62 0.45
C SER A 80 1.98 -16.94 -0.57
N ALA A 81 1.46 -16.01 -1.36
CA ALA A 81 2.24 -15.23 -2.34
C ALA A 81 3.34 -14.39 -1.66
N ILE A 82 3.02 -13.67 -0.58
CA ILE A 82 4.00 -12.86 0.17
C ILE A 82 5.09 -13.75 0.77
N GLN A 83 4.71 -14.85 1.41
CA GLN A 83 5.66 -15.78 2.03
C GLN A 83 6.58 -16.41 0.98
N SER A 84 5.99 -16.89 -0.12
CA SER A 84 6.76 -17.49 -1.23
C SER A 84 7.71 -16.49 -1.88
N ALA A 85 7.27 -15.27 -2.14
CA ALA A 85 8.13 -14.23 -2.71
C ALA A 85 9.30 -13.87 -1.76
N HIS A 86 9.03 -13.76 -0.46
CA HIS A 86 10.06 -13.55 0.56
C HIS A 86 11.06 -14.71 0.61
N ASP A 87 10.58 -15.95 0.61
CA ASP A 87 11.43 -17.15 0.68
C ASP A 87 12.27 -17.35 -0.60
N LEU A 88 11.81 -16.83 -1.73
CA LEU A 88 12.58 -16.71 -2.98
C LEU A 88 13.65 -15.62 -2.94
N GLY A 89 13.75 -14.85 -1.86
CA GLY A 89 14.76 -13.80 -1.67
C GLY A 89 14.42 -12.46 -2.31
N CYS A 90 13.14 -12.20 -2.61
CA CYS A 90 12.70 -10.89 -3.08
C CYS A 90 12.72 -9.86 -1.95
N ASP A 91 12.91 -8.58 -2.29
CA ASP A 91 12.81 -7.45 -1.37
C ASP A 91 11.39 -6.88 -1.41
N LEU A 92 10.58 -7.22 -0.41
CA LEU A 92 9.18 -6.81 -0.34
C LEU A 92 9.03 -5.51 0.44
N LYS A 93 8.25 -4.58 -0.10
CA LYS A 93 7.94 -3.29 0.52
C LYS A 93 6.46 -2.98 0.42
N VAL A 94 5.93 -2.26 1.41
CA VAL A 94 4.60 -1.66 1.34
C VAL A 94 4.73 -0.16 1.09
N VAL A 95 3.96 0.36 0.14
CA VAL A 95 3.80 1.81 -0.09
C VAL A 95 2.30 2.10 -0.17
N SER A 96 1.74 2.62 0.92
CA SER A 96 0.29 2.80 1.06
C SER A 96 -0.07 4.14 1.68
N ASP A 97 -1.19 4.70 1.22
CA ASP A 97 -1.78 5.93 1.75
C ASP A 97 -2.69 5.72 2.97
N ALA A 98 -2.81 4.49 3.48
CA ALA A 98 -3.35 4.24 4.82
C ALA A 98 -2.37 4.74 5.89
N ASN A 99 -2.45 4.17 7.10
CA ASN A 99 -1.62 4.59 8.23
C ASN A 99 -0.81 3.44 8.84
N GLN A 100 0.30 3.82 9.46
CA GLN A 100 1.30 2.89 9.98
C GLN A 100 0.74 1.93 11.02
N PHE A 101 -0.13 2.38 11.93
CA PHE A 101 -0.72 1.54 12.96
C PHE A 101 -1.58 0.42 12.34
N TYR A 102 -2.38 0.75 11.32
CA TYR A 102 -3.29 -0.21 10.68
C TYR A 102 -2.51 -1.31 9.96
N ILE A 103 -1.61 -0.90 9.07
CA ILE A 103 -0.78 -1.83 8.28
C ILE A 103 0.03 -2.74 9.21
N LYS A 104 0.70 -2.17 10.22
CA LYS A 104 1.51 -2.97 11.17
C LYS A 104 0.64 -3.96 11.94
N THR A 105 -0.55 -3.56 12.37
CA THR A 105 -1.44 -4.42 13.16
C THR A 105 -1.90 -5.62 12.35
N ILE A 106 -2.40 -5.39 11.14
CA ILE A 106 -2.89 -6.45 10.24
C ILE A 106 -1.74 -7.39 9.85
N LEU A 107 -0.60 -6.84 9.39
CA LEU A 107 0.54 -7.66 8.99
C LEU A 107 1.13 -8.49 10.13
N LYS A 108 1.17 -7.94 11.36
CA LYS A 108 1.64 -8.70 12.54
C LYS A 108 0.66 -9.81 12.92
N HIS A 109 -0.64 -9.56 12.85
CA HIS A 109 -1.67 -10.56 13.13
C HIS A 109 -1.51 -11.81 12.24
N HIS A 110 -1.23 -11.60 10.96
CA HIS A 110 -1.01 -12.69 9.99
C HIS A 110 0.44 -13.20 9.95
N GLY A 111 1.35 -12.72 10.80
CA GLY A 111 2.76 -13.14 10.81
C GLY A 111 3.56 -12.72 9.56
N LEU A 112 3.05 -11.75 8.80
CA LEU A 112 3.61 -11.28 7.53
C LEU A 112 4.53 -10.07 7.68
N TYR A 113 4.47 -9.33 8.78
CA TYR A 113 5.24 -8.09 8.96
C TYR A 113 6.75 -8.28 8.75
N ARG A 114 7.29 -9.44 9.13
CA ARG A 114 8.71 -9.80 8.96
C ARG A 114 9.13 -10.01 7.51
N CYS A 115 8.18 -10.25 6.60
CA CYS A 115 8.46 -10.48 5.19
C CYS A 115 8.80 -9.18 4.45
N PHE A 116 8.40 -8.04 5.01
CA PHE A 116 8.62 -6.73 4.41
C PHE A 116 9.86 -6.07 5.00
N SER A 117 10.78 -5.66 4.13
CA SER A 117 11.95 -4.89 4.54
C SER A 117 11.59 -3.47 4.99
N GLU A 118 10.46 -2.94 4.49
CA GLU A 118 10.04 -1.57 4.72
C GLU A 118 8.53 -1.38 4.50
N VAL A 119 7.93 -0.52 5.33
CA VAL A 119 6.54 -0.06 5.20
C VAL A 119 6.56 1.47 5.17
N ILE A 120 6.36 2.04 3.98
CA ILE A 120 6.31 3.48 3.74
C ILE A 120 4.84 3.92 3.67
N THR A 121 4.42 4.71 4.65
CA THR A 121 3.01 5.08 4.84
C THR A 121 2.88 6.27 5.79
N ASN A 122 1.67 6.78 5.99
CA ASN A 122 1.39 7.88 6.91
C ASN A 122 1.75 7.48 8.36
N PRO A 123 2.72 8.17 9.02
CA PRO A 123 3.16 7.82 10.36
C PRO A 123 2.06 7.91 11.40
N THR A 124 2.20 7.14 12.48
CA THR A 124 1.26 7.17 13.61
C THR A 124 1.99 7.19 14.94
N SER A 125 1.40 7.85 15.94
CA SER A 125 1.84 7.75 17.34
C SER A 125 0.63 7.70 18.28
N VAL A 126 0.82 7.18 19.49
CA VAL A 126 -0.17 7.33 20.56
C VAL A 126 0.29 8.50 21.43
N ASP A 127 -0.58 9.48 21.63
CA ASP A 127 -0.26 10.65 22.44
C ASP A 127 -0.36 10.39 23.95
N GLY A 128 -0.05 11.41 24.76
CA GLY A 128 -0.04 11.30 26.22
C GLY A 128 -1.40 10.99 26.86
N GLU A 129 -2.49 11.14 26.09
CA GLU A 129 -3.86 10.85 26.54
C GLU A 129 -4.33 9.46 26.06
N GLY A 130 -3.51 8.76 25.27
CA GLY A 130 -3.85 7.44 24.74
C GLY A 130 -4.61 7.49 23.41
N ARG A 131 -4.68 8.65 22.74
CA ARG A 131 -5.31 8.77 21.42
C ARG A 131 -4.31 8.38 20.33
N LEU A 132 -4.77 7.60 19.35
CA LEU A 132 -4.01 7.36 18.13
C LEU A 132 -4.01 8.61 17.25
N ARG A 133 -2.82 9.05 16.84
CA ARG A 133 -2.59 10.20 15.96
C ARG A 133 -2.06 9.73 14.63
N ILE A 134 -2.57 10.32 13.54
CA ILE A 134 -2.15 10.05 12.17
C ILE A 134 -1.53 11.32 11.60
N PHE A 135 -0.35 11.18 10.98
CA PHE A 135 0.41 12.29 10.40
C PHE A 135 0.62 12.06 8.91
N PRO A 136 0.75 13.12 8.10
CA PRO A 136 1.13 13.00 6.71
C PRO A 136 2.59 12.50 6.60
N TYR A 137 2.87 11.65 5.61
CA TYR A 137 4.24 11.17 5.35
C TYR A 137 5.15 12.27 4.79
N HIS A 138 4.64 13.04 3.83
CA HIS A 138 5.31 14.24 3.33
C HIS A 138 4.97 15.44 4.21
N ASP A 139 5.95 16.34 4.35
CA ASP A 139 5.70 17.65 4.93
C ASP A 139 4.71 18.42 4.02
N MET A 140 3.54 18.71 4.58
CA MET A 140 2.45 19.41 3.87
C MET A 140 2.82 20.84 3.45
N THR A 141 3.88 21.41 4.02
CA THR A 141 4.40 22.74 3.63
C THR A 141 5.28 22.69 2.38
N SER A 142 5.76 21.50 2.03
CA SER A 142 6.62 21.26 0.87
C SER A 142 5.81 20.63 -0.26
N PHE A 143 5.33 21.46 -1.20
CA PHE A 143 4.70 20.95 -2.40
C PHE A 143 5.70 20.08 -3.17
N HIS A 144 5.36 18.81 -3.35
CA HIS A 144 6.27 17.82 -3.91
C HIS A 144 6.18 17.74 -5.44
N GLY A 145 5.50 18.68 -6.11
CA GLY A 145 5.50 18.81 -7.57
C GLY A 145 4.55 17.88 -8.32
N CYS A 146 3.84 16.97 -7.66
CA CYS A 146 2.98 15.98 -8.32
C CYS A 146 1.50 16.37 -8.24
N ASN A 147 0.85 16.42 -9.40
CA ASN A 147 -0.59 16.69 -9.51
C ASN A 147 -1.46 15.42 -9.53
N LEU A 148 -0.83 14.24 -9.38
CA LEU A 148 -1.51 12.94 -9.43
C LEU A 148 -1.75 12.33 -8.03
N CYS A 149 -1.06 12.83 -7.02
CA CYS A 149 -1.04 12.26 -5.68
C CYS A 149 -1.63 13.23 -4.67
N PRO A 150 -2.21 12.73 -3.57
CA PRO A 150 -2.61 13.58 -2.46
C PRO A 150 -1.36 14.20 -1.79
N PRO A 151 -1.53 15.34 -1.08
CA PRO A 151 -0.40 16.08 -0.53
C PRO A 151 0.37 15.31 0.56
N ASN A 152 -0.28 14.39 1.25
CA ASN A 152 0.30 13.67 2.39
C ASN A 152 1.24 12.53 1.99
N LEU A 153 1.05 11.87 0.84
CA LEU A 153 1.93 10.80 0.37
C LEU A 153 1.89 10.66 -1.16
N CYS A 154 3.05 10.78 -1.79
CA CYS A 154 3.25 10.57 -3.22
C CYS A 154 4.00 9.28 -3.47
N LYS A 155 3.26 8.23 -3.82
CA LYS A 155 3.83 6.91 -4.07
C LYS A 155 4.88 6.92 -5.19
N GLY A 156 4.70 7.76 -6.22
CA GLY A 156 5.68 7.89 -7.30
C GLY A 156 7.04 8.43 -6.83
N LEU A 157 7.06 9.44 -5.95
CA LEU A 157 8.32 9.94 -5.37
C LEU A 157 8.97 8.88 -4.48
N VAL A 158 8.17 8.11 -3.74
CA VAL A 158 8.68 6.99 -2.93
C VAL A 158 9.32 5.92 -3.82
N ILE A 159 8.72 5.58 -4.97
CA ILE A 159 9.32 4.64 -5.93
C ILE A 159 10.65 5.17 -6.47
N GLU A 160 10.73 6.45 -6.85
CA GLU A 160 11.99 7.05 -7.32
C GLU A 160 13.09 7.00 -6.23
N GLN A 161 12.74 7.25 -4.96
CA GLN A 161 13.66 7.14 -3.83
C GLN A 161 14.15 5.69 -3.63
N ILE A 162 13.25 4.71 -3.72
CA ILE A 162 13.61 3.28 -3.63
C ILE A 162 14.55 2.92 -4.79
N GLN A 163 14.21 3.29 -6.03
CA GLN A 163 15.05 3.05 -7.22
C GLN A 163 16.45 3.65 -7.06
N ALA A 164 16.55 4.90 -6.59
CA ALA A 164 17.83 5.56 -6.34
C ALA A 164 18.68 4.78 -5.32
N SER A 165 18.11 4.41 -4.17
CA SER A 165 18.81 3.64 -3.13
C SER A 165 19.26 2.23 -3.57
N MET A 166 18.59 1.68 -4.58
CA MET A 166 18.85 0.36 -5.12
C MET A 166 19.87 0.39 -6.26
N SER A 167 19.92 1.47 -7.02
CA SER A 167 20.89 1.68 -8.11
C SER A 167 22.35 1.58 -7.63
N GLU A 168 22.61 1.99 -6.39
CA GLU A 168 23.93 1.87 -5.74
C GLU A 168 24.33 0.42 -5.44
N LYS A 169 23.35 -0.49 -5.39
CA LYS A 169 23.52 -1.90 -5.00
C LYS A 169 23.49 -2.87 -6.18
N GLY A 170 23.26 -2.37 -7.40
CA GLY A 170 23.25 -3.16 -8.64
C GLY A 170 21.91 -3.17 -9.38
N LYS A 171 21.80 -4.03 -10.40
CA LYS A 171 20.62 -4.12 -11.26
C LYS A 171 19.44 -4.69 -10.47
N SER A 172 18.32 -3.96 -10.47
CA SER A 172 17.07 -4.36 -9.82
C SER A 172 15.92 -4.40 -10.83
N ARG A 173 14.92 -5.24 -10.57
CA ARG A 173 13.65 -5.32 -11.30
C ARG A 173 12.51 -5.08 -10.35
N PHE A 174 11.58 -4.21 -10.74
CA PHE A 174 10.45 -3.82 -9.91
C PHE A 174 9.18 -4.52 -10.36
N ILE A 175 8.39 -4.98 -9.38
CA ILE A 175 7.01 -5.41 -9.56
C ILE A 175 6.15 -4.54 -8.66
N TYR A 176 5.26 -3.73 -9.22
CA TYR A 176 4.34 -2.88 -8.47
C TYR A 176 2.92 -3.45 -8.50
N LEU A 177 2.30 -3.66 -7.33
CA LEU A 177 0.91 -4.11 -7.21
C LEU A 177 0.04 -2.99 -6.62
N GLY A 178 -1.12 -2.73 -7.22
CA GLY A 178 -2.06 -1.71 -6.72
C GLY A 178 -3.45 -1.79 -7.33
N ASP A 179 -4.42 -1.10 -6.73
CA ASP A 179 -5.82 -1.08 -7.20
C ASP A 179 -6.28 0.34 -7.61
N GLY A 180 -5.78 1.38 -6.95
CA GLY A 180 -6.46 2.64 -6.83
C GLY A 180 -5.89 3.77 -7.70
N ARG A 181 -6.53 4.94 -7.62
CA ARG A 181 -6.06 6.13 -8.37
C ARG A 181 -4.67 6.59 -7.92
N GLY A 182 -4.37 6.47 -6.63
CA GLY A 182 -3.08 6.84 -6.04
C GLY A 182 -1.92 5.98 -6.55
N ASP A 183 -2.22 4.82 -7.15
CA ASP A 183 -1.24 3.90 -7.68
C ASP A 183 -0.84 4.22 -9.12
N TYR A 184 -1.50 5.16 -9.81
CA TYR A 184 -1.10 5.49 -11.18
C TYR A 184 0.23 6.23 -11.26
N CYS A 185 0.51 7.13 -10.32
CA CYS A 185 1.77 7.88 -10.30
C CYS A 185 3.01 6.98 -10.25
N PRO A 186 3.10 5.96 -9.35
CA PRO A 186 4.25 5.08 -9.31
C PRO A 186 4.43 4.21 -10.55
N THR A 187 3.37 3.82 -11.28
CA THR A 187 3.54 3.03 -12.52
C THR A 187 4.29 3.79 -13.61
N LEU A 188 4.15 5.12 -13.65
CA LEU A 188 4.87 5.98 -14.60
C LEU A 188 6.37 6.09 -14.31
N LYS A 189 6.81 5.64 -13.13
CA LYS A 189 8.22 5.66 -12.70
C LYS A 189 8.95 4.35 -12.98
N LEU A 190 8.20 3.31 -13.34
CA LEU A 190 8.77 2.02 -13.72
C LEU A 190 9.42 2.11 -15.10
N ASP A 191 10.45 1.30 -15.33
CA ASP A 191 11.20 1.28 -16.58
C ASP A 191 10.99 -0.03 -17.36
N LYS A 192 11.61 -0.13 -18.53
CA LYS A 192 11.52 -1.31 -19.38
C LYS A 192 12.06 -2.56 -18.66
N GLY A 193 11.21 -3.59 -18.61
CA GLY A 193 11.47 -4.85 -17.93
C GLY A 193 11.03 -4.87 -16.47
N ASP A 194 10.50 -3.75 -15.94
CA ASP A 194 9.70 -3.77 -14.72
C ASP A 194 8.25 -4.21 -15.04
N HIS A 195 7.48 -4.47 -14.00
CA HIS A 195 6.11 -4.97 -14.10
C HIS A 195 5.16 -4.19 -13.21
N VAL A 196 3.93 -4.02 -13.69
CA VAL A 196 2.79 -3.54 -12.90
C VAL A 196 1.71 -4.61 -12.89
N MET A 197 1.09 -4.82 -11.74
CA MET A 197 -0.02 -5.75 -11.54
C MET A 197 -1.24 -5.00 -11.00
N PRO A 198 -2.07 -4.40 -11.87
CA PRO A 198 -3.26 -3.69 -11.43
C PRO A 198 -4.40 -4.66 -11.08
N ARG A 199 -5.12 -4.38 -9.98
CA ARG A 199 -6.32 -5.15 -9.65
C ARG A 199 -7.45 -4.82 -10.63
N LYS A 200 -7.95 -5.84 -11.31
CA LYS A 200 -8.99 -5.74 -12.33
C LYS A 200 -10.30 -5.24 -11.74
N GLY A 201 -10.93 -4.30 -12.44
CA GLY A 201 -12.16 -3.65 -12.01
C GLY A 201 -11.97 -2.52 -10.99
N PHE A 202 -10.73 -2.13 -10.70
CA PHE A 202 -10.41 -0.99 -9.84
C PHE A 202 -9.78 0.16 -10.66
N PRO A 203 -9.76 1.40 -10.13
CA PRO A 203 -9.42 2.59 -10.90
C PRO A 203 -8.04 2.58 -11.56
N LEU A 204 -7.04 1.90 -11.01
CA LEU A 204 -5.72 1.76 -11.63
C LEU A 204 -5.84 1.00 -12.95
N TRP A 205 -6.55 -0.13 -12.94
CA TRP A 205 -6.73 -0.97 -14.12
C TRP A 205 -7.44 -0.22 -15.25
N ASP A 206 -8.56 0.46 -14.93
CA ASP A 206 -9.30 1.28 -15.91
C ASP A 206 -8.40 2.35 -16.54
N ARG A 207 -7.58 2.99 -15.71
CA ARG A 207 -6.69 4.07 -16.14
C ARG A 207 -5.57 3.55 -17.03
N LEU A 208 -4.93 2.43 -16.67
CA LEU A 208 -3.87 1.85 -17.49
C LEU A 208 -4.39 1.36 -18.83
N LEU A 209 -5.59 0.80 -18.90
CA LEU A 209 -6.21 0.41 -20.18
C LEU A 209 -6.48 1.61 -21.11
N SER A 210 -6.80 2.78 -20.53
CA SER A 210 -7.06 3.99 -21.31
C SER A 210 -5.80 4.64 -21.89
N ASP A 211 -4.61 4.35 -21.34
CA ASP A 211 -3.38 5.07 -21.65
C ASP A 211 -2.12 4.17 -21.64
N LEU A 212 -2.20 3.01 -22.32
CA LEU A 212 -1.11 2.03 -22.36
C LEU A 212 0.19 2.58 -22.95
N ASN A 213 0.13 3.60 -23.81
CA ASN A 213 1.29 4.15 -24.51
C ASN A 213 2.27 4.89 -23.58
N LEU A 214 1.84 5.33 -22.40
CA LEU A 214 2.69 6.00 -21.42
C LEU A 214 3.41 5.02 -20.48
N LEU A 215 2.99 3.76 -20.44
CA LEU A 215 3.55 2.75 -19.55
C LEU A 215 4.76 2.07 -20.21
N LYS A 216 5.92 2.15 -19.55
CA LYS A 216 7.14 1.44 -19.99
C LYS A 216 7.22 0.00 -19.47
N ALA A 217 6.61 -0.26 -18.32
CA ALA A 217 6.56 -1.56 -17.67
C ALA A 217 5.51 -2.48 -18.32
N ASP A 218 5.69 -3.80 -18.20
CA ASP A 218 4.68 -4.74 -18.66
C ASP A 218 3.51 -4.81 -17.65
N CYS A 219 2.28 -4.83 -18.15
CA CYS A 219 1.07 -4.83 -17.33
C CYS A 219 0.47 -6.25 -17.21
N HIS A 220 0.17 -6.67 -15.98
CA HIS A 220 -0.33 -8.01 -15.63
C HIS A 220 -1.50 -7.93 -14.65
N GLU A 221 -2.71 -7.80 -15.19
CA GLU A 221 -3.94 -7.68 -14.40
C GLU A 221 -4.30 -8.96 -13.60
N TRP A 222 -4.89 -8.78 -12.42
CA TRP A 222 -5.34 -9.88 -11.54
C TRP A 222 -6.68 -9.54 -10.88
N ARG A 223 -7.49 -10.54 -10.53
CA ARG A 223 -8.84 -10.34 -9.94
C ARG A 223 -8.94 -10.66 -8.45
N ASN A 224 -8.23 -11.70 -8.01
CA ASN A 224 -8.31 -12.25 -6.66
C ASN A 224 -6.94 -12.78 -6.22
N GLY A 225 -6.86 -13.28 -4.97
CA GLY A 225 -5.61 -13.77 -4.41
C GLY A 225 -5.00 -14.98 -5.14
N GLU A 226 -5.79 -15.82 -5.82
CA GLU A 226 -5.27 -16.95 -6.62
C GLU A 226 -4.53 -16.45 -7.87
N GLU A 227 -5.15 -15.52 -8.61
CA GLU A 227 -4.51 -14.90 -9.77
C GLU A 227 -3.29 -14.07 -9.38
N LEU A 228 -3.38 -13.30 -8.27
CA LEU A 228 -2.26 -12.54 -7.73
C LEU A 228 -1.07 -13.45 -7.45
N GLU A 229 -1.27 -14.54 -6.70
CA GLU A 229 -0.22 -15.51 -6.37
C GLU A 229 0.40 -16.10 -7.64
N SER A 230 -0.44 -16.63 -8.53
CA SER A 230 0.05 -17.29 -9.75
C SER A 230 0.88 -16.35 -10.62
N ILE A 231 0.39 -15.13 -10.87
CA ILE A 231 1.07 -14.16 -11.73
C ILE A 231 2.37 -13.69 -11.07
N LEU A 232 2.33 -13.34 -9.78
CA LEU A 232 3.50 -12.83 -9.07
C LEU A 232 4.65 -13.86 -9.10
N LEU A 233 4.36 -15.13 -8.81
CA LEU A 233 5.38 -16.17 -8.80
C LEU A 233 5.93 -16.46 -10.20
N GLN A 234 5.09 -16.44 -11.23
CA GLN A 234 5.54 -16.58 -12.63
C GLN A 234 6.47 -15.43 -13.05
N LEU A 235 6.17 -14.20 -12.64
CA LEU A 235 7.03 -13.04 -12.92
C LEU A 235 8.37 -13.15 -12.21
N ILE A 236 8.38 -13.52 -10.93
CA ILE A 236 9.62 -13.74 -10.16
C ILE A 236 10.48 -14.81 -10.83
N GLU A 237 9.90 -15.95 -11.20
CA GLU A 237 10.62 -17.03 -11.87
C GLU A 237 11.17 -16.60 -13.24
N LYS A 238 10.37 -15.85 -14.01
CA LYS A 238 10.80 -15.29 -15.30
C LYS A 238 12.01 -14.37 -15.12
N ILE A 239 11.96 -13.44 -14.17
CA ILE A 239 13.05 -12.48 -13.93
C ILE A 239 14.34 -13.20 -13.52
N TYR A 240 14.28 -14.23 -12.68
CA TYR A 240 15.48 -14.97 -12.28
C TYR A 240 16.08 -15.85 -13.38
N LYS A 241 15.35 -16.09 -14.47
CA LYS A 241 15.85 -16.80 -15.66
C LYS A 241 16.49 -15.86 -16.70
N GLU A 242 16.32 -14.54 -16.57
CA GLU A 242 16.94 -13.50 -17.43
C GLU A 242 18.38 -13.18 -17.02
#